data_AF-X0XPP2-F1
#
_entry.id   AF-X0XPP2-F1
#
_cell.length_a   1.000
_cell.length_b   1.000
_cell.length_c   1.000
_cell.angle_alpha   90.00
_cell.angle_beta   90.00
_cell.angle_gamma   90.00
#
_symmetry.space_group_name_H-M   'P 1'
#
loop_
_entity.id
_entity.type
_entity.pdbx_description
1 polymer ?
#
loop_
_entity_poly.entity_id
_entity_poly.type
_entity_poly.pdbx_seq_one_letter_code
_entity_poly.pdbx_strand_id
1 'polypeptide(L)'
;MRNLLKPVLELSDNNEFQRQLAHYERISKSKEWEFVRDTFLVIKSRMLSDMLSREFTNLDDTEKDVQQRVYYHLHQTMEFLSNPTQWIRYKKRFIPTERPGVKPNQKGGT
;
A
#
# COMPACT_ATOMS: atom_id res chain seq x y z
N MET A 1 6.79 -7.11 10.32
CA MET A 1 5.35 -6.79 10.35
C MET A 1 4.65 -7.60 9.27
N ARG A 2 3.53 -8.27 9.60
CA ARG A 2 2.77 -9.07 8.61
C ARG A 2 2.32 -8.16 7.45
N ASN A 3 2.33 -8.71 6.23
CA ASN A 3 1.98 -8.01 5.01
C ASN A 3 0.48 -7.61 5.06
N LEU A 4 0.16 -6.43 5.60
CA LEU A 4 -1.22 -5.91 5.76
C LEU A 4 -2.00 -5.86 4.43
N LEU A 5 -1.27 -5.90 3.31
CA LEU A 5 -1.77 -6.11 1.96
C LEU A 5 -2.63 -7.37 1.82
N LYS A 6 -2.16 -8.53 2.32
CA LYS A 6 -2.79 -9.82 2.05
C LYS A 6 -4.21 -9.92 2.63
N PRO A 7 -4.47 -9.55 3.90
CA PRO A 7 -5.83 -9.55 4.44
C PRO A 7 -6.78 -8.58 3.73
N VAL A 8 -6.31 -7.39 3.35
CA VAL A 8 -7.15 -6.40 2.62
C VAL A 8 -7.53 -6.93 1.24
N LEU A 9 -6.60 -7.61 0.56
CA LEU A 9 -6.85 -8.22 -0.74
C LEU A 9 -7.80 -9.43 -0.65
N GLU A 10 -7.67 -10.25 0.38
CA GLU A 10 -8.59 -11.36 0.66
C GLU A 10 -10.00 -10.87 1.02
N LEU A 11 -10.11 -9.80 1.82
CA LEU A 11 -11.40 -9.18 2.16
C LEU A 11 -12.03 -8.45 0.98
N SER A 12 -11.27 -8.08 -0.05
CA SER A 12 -11.82 -7.38 -1.21
C SER A 12 -12.83 -8.21 -2.01
N ASP A 13 -12.93 -9.52 -1.80
CA ASP A 13 -13.96 -10.35 -2.45
C ASP A 13 -15.22 -10.51 -1.56
N ASN A 14 -15.23 -9.89 -0.37
CA ASN A 14 -16.38 -9.90 0.55
C ASN A 14 -17.38 -8.78 0.22
N ASN A 15 -18.66 -9.13 0.11
CA ASN A 15 -19.75 -8.19 -0.24
C ASN A 15 -19.93 -7.05 0.78
N GLU A 16 -19.77 -7.32 2.07
CA GLU A 16 -19.88 -6.29 3.12
C GLU A 16 -18.71 -5.32 3.04
N PHE A 17 -17.50 -5.83 2.82
CA PHE A 17 -16.33 -4.99 2.61
C PHE A 17 -16.48 -4.10 1.36
N GLN A 18 -17.00 -4.64 0.25
CA GLN A 18 -17.29 -3.86 -0.95
C GLN A 18 -18.33 -2.76 -0.73
N ARG A 19 -19.35 -3.01 0.09
CA ARG A 19 -20.35 -1.99 0.48
C ARG A 19 -19.72 -0.88 1.31
N GLN A 20 -18.89 -1.22 2.29
CA GLN A 20 -18.17 -0.26 3.12
C GLN A 20 -17.20 0.57 2.28
N LEU A 21 -16.51 -0.06 1.33
CA LEU A 21 -15.62 0.59 0.38
C LEU A 21 -16.37 1.62 -0.50
N ALA A 22 -17.52 1.22 -1.06
CA ALA A 22 -18.35 2.12 -1.87
C ALA A 22 -18.97 3.27 -1.05
N HIS A 23 -19.22 3.06 0.25
CA HIS A 23 -19.62 4.14 1.15
C HIS A 23 -18.46 5.10 1.41
N TYR A 24 -17.28 4.57 1.73
CA TYR A 24 -16.06 5.34 1.94
C TYR A 24 -15.72 6.20 0.71
N GLU A 25 -15.79 5.66 -0.51
CA GLU A 25 -15.52 6.43 -1.72
C GLU A 25 -16.48 7.61 -1.95
N ARG A 26 -17.72 7.50 -1.48
CA ARG A 26 -18.67 8.60 -1.57
C ARG A 26 -18.30 9.70 -0.59
N ILE A 27 -17.93 9.33 0.64
CA ILE A 27 -17.44 10.27 1.66
C ILE A 27 -16.13 10.91 1.20
N SER A 28 -15.21 10.14 0.64
CA SER A 28 -13.88 10.65 0.27
C SER A 28 -13.89 11.66 -0.88
N LYS A 29 -15.03 11.80 -1.57
CA LYS A 29 -15.29 12.83 -2.59
C LYS A 29 -15.97 14.08 -2.05
N SER A 30 -16.38 14.08 -0.78
CA SER A 30 -17.00 15.25 -0.16
C SER A 30 -15.96 16.36 0.05
N LYS A 31 -16.45 17.59 0.26
CA LYS A 31 -15.59 18.75 0.52
C LYS A 31 -14.87 18.63 1.86
N GLU A 32 -15.53 18.04 2.86
CA GLU A 32 -14.95 17.79 4.18
C GLU A 32 -13.71 16.88 4.08
N TRP A 33 -13.65 16.03 3.07
CA TRP A 33 -12.49 15.16 2.83
C TRP A 33 -11.33 15.86 2.10
N GLU A 34 -11.53 17.08 1.56
CA GLU A 34 -10.45 17.88 0.95
C GLU A 34 -9.31 18.10 1.93
N PHE A 35 -9.63 18.51 3.16
CA PHE A 35 -8.65 18.70 4.21
C PHE A 35 -7.80 17.45 4.49
N VAL A 36 -8.40 16.26 4.44
CA VAL A 36 -7.68 15.00 4.63
C VAL A 36 -6.73 14.74 3.47
N ARG A 37 -7.16 14.96 2.23
CA ARG A 37 -6.31 14.81 1.03
C ARG A 37 -5.14 15.79 1.06
N ASP A 38 -5.39 17.04 1.41
CA ASP A 38 -4.36 18.07 1.53
C ASP A 38 -3.35 17.71 2.64
N THR A 39 -3.85 17.21 3.77
CA THR A 39 -3.00 16.71 4.86
C THR A 39 -2.10 15.57 4.38
N PHE A 40 -2.61 14.62 3.61
CA PHE A 40 -1.79 13.55 3.03
C PHE A 40 -0.72 14.09 2.08
N LEU A 41 -1.03 15.10 1.26
CA LEU A 41 -0.04 15.74 0.38
C LEU A 41 1.06 16.45 1.19
N VAL A 42 0.70 17.14 2.27
CA VAL A 42 1.67 17.78 3.17
C VAL A 42 2.58 16.73 3.82
N ILE A 43 2.01 15.63 4.33
CA ILE A 43 2.80 14.55 4.93
C ILE A 43 3.75 13.93 3.91
N LYS A 44 3.26 13.59 2.70
CA LYS A 44 4.11 13.06 1.61
C LYS A 44 5.25 14.02 1.26
N SER A 45 4.96 15.31 1.18
CA SER A 45 5.96 16.33 0.86
C SER A 45 7.01 16.45 1.96
N ARG A 46 6.62 16.39 3.24
CA ARG A 46 7.54 16.39 4.37
C ARG A 46 8.42 15.15 4.39
N MET A 47 7.87 13.96 4.13
CA MET A 47 8.66 12.73 4.03
C MET A 47 9.72 12.83 2.92
N LEU A 48 9.35 13.35 1.75
CA LEU A 48 10.31 13.56 0.66
C LEU A 48 11.37 14.58 1.02
N SER A 49 10.96 15.71 1.61
CA SER A 49 11.90 16.74 2.08
C SER A 49 12.88 16.20 3.10
N ASP A 50 12.41 15.35 4.01
CA ASP A 50 13.25 14.69 5.01
C ASP A 50 14.22 13.70 4.36
N MET A 51 13.77 12.83 3.45
CA MET A 51 14.65 11.91 2.72
C MET A 51 15.73 12.61 1.88
N LEU A 52 15.47 13.85 1.45
CA LEU A 52 16.41 14.67 0.68
C LEU A 52 17.27 15.58 1.57
N SER A 53 17.08 15.53 2.89
CA SER A 53 17.79 16.38 3.84
C SER A 53 19.22 15.92 4.08
N ARG A 54 20.04 16.82 4.65
CA ARG A 54 21.41 16.48 5.06
C ARG A 54 21.39 15.56 6.27
N GLU A 55 20.43 15.77 7.16
CA GLU A 55 20.16 14.98 8.35
C GLU A 55 19.97 13.51 7.96
N PHE A 56 19.10 13.25 6.98
CA PHE A 56 18.89 11.89 6.46
C PHE A 56 20.15 11.31 5.79
N THR A 57 20.93 12.13 5.09
CA THR A 57 22.18 11.69 4.47
C THR A 57 23.21 11.22 5.50
N ASN A 58 23.22 11.86 6.67
CA ASN A 58 24.16 11.58 7.76
C ASN A 58 23.77 10.38 8.64
N LEU A 59 22.54 9.87 8.50
CA LEU A 59 22.12 8.64 9.15
C LEU A 59 22.98 7.45 8.70
N ASP A 60 23.14 6.47 9.59
CA ASP A 60 23.76 5.21 9.21
C ASP A 60 22.81 4.37 8.31
N ASP A 61 23.35 3.30 7.72
CA ASP A 61 22.59 2.47 6.78
C ASP A 61 21.39 1.75 7.43
N THR A 62 21.48 1.43 8.73
CA THR A 62 20.41 0.76 9.47
C THR A 62 19.27 1.74 9.75
N GLU A 63 19.61 2.95 10.18
CA GLU A 63 18.67 4.04 10.40
C GLU A 63 17.94 4.42 9.11
N LYS A 64 18.68 4.55 8.00
CA LYS A 64 18.12 4.79 6.67
C LYS A 64 17.11 3.71 6.27
N ASP A 65 17.47 2.44 6.42
CA ASP A 65 16.61 1.31 6.09
C ASP A 65 15.32 1.30 6.95
N VAL A 66 15.44 1.55 8.25
CA VAL A 66 14.27 1.68 9.14
C VAL A 66 13.36 2.83 8.70
N GLN A 67 13.91 4.02 8.48
CA GLN A 67 13.15 5.21 8.11
C GLN A 67 12.50 5.08 6.74
N GLN A 68 13.22 4.54 5.75
CA GLN A 68 12.69 4.25 4.42
C GLN A 68 11.54 3.24 4.47
N ARG A 69 11.64 2.18 5.28
CA ARG A 69 10.52 1.23 5.46
C ARG A 69 9.31 1.89 6.09
N VAL A 70 9.51 2.72 7.12
CA VAL A 70 8.41 3.47 7.75
C VAL A 70 7.73 4.38 6.72
N TYR A 71 8.52 5.11 5.93
CA TYR A 71 7.99 6.00 4.89
C TYR A 71 7.29 5.24 3.78
N TYR A 72 7.84 4.12 3.34
CA TYR A 72 7.18 3.24 2.38
C TYR A 72 5.81 2.79 2.88
N HIS A 73 5.71 2.31 4.12
CA HIS A 73 4.44 1.86 4.69
C HIS A 73 3.44 3.00 4.87
N LEU A 74 3.89 4.16 5.38
CA LEU A 74 3.03 5.33 5.54
C LEU A 74 2.51 5.81 4.18
N HIS A 75 3.36 5.84 3.16
CA HIS A 75 2.97 6.17 1.79
C HIS A 75 1.90 5.20 1.27
N GLN A 76 2.12 3.88 1.42
CA GLN A 76 1.16 2.86 1.00
C GLN A 76 -0.21 3.01 1.70
N THR A 77 -0.22 3.28 3.00
CA THR A 77 -1.46 3.55 3.74
C THR A 77 -2.17 4.79 3.22
N MET A 78 -1.45 5.90 2.99
CA MET A 78 -2.06 7.11 2.46
C MET A 78 -2.58 6.94 1.03
N GLU A 79 -1.89 6.17 0.17
CA GLU A 79 -2.42 5.83 -1.17
C GLU A 79 -3.72 5.05 -1.08
N PHE A 80 -3.79 4.04 -0.20
CA PHE A 80 -5.02 3.29 0.04
C PHE A 80 -6.14 4.21 0.54
N LEU A 81 -5.92 5.02 1.58
CA LEU A 81 -6.94 5.93 2.11
C LEU A 81 -7.37 7.01 1.10
N SER A 82 -6.50 7.39 0.17
CA SER A 82 -6.86 8.38 -0.86
C SER A 82 -7.76 7.80 -1.94
N ASN A 83 -7.49 6.57 -2.38
CA ASN A 83 -8.26 5.90 -3.43
C ASN A 83 -8.18 4.36 -3.29
N PRO A 84 -8.98 3.78 -2.39
CA PRO A 84 -8.77 2.39 -1.99
C PRO A 84 -9.14 1.40 -3.11
N THR A 85 -10.14 1.68 -3.94
CA THR A 85 -10.50 0.79 -5.07
C THR A 85 -9.42 0.77 -6.14
N GLN A 86 -8.88 1.93 -6.52
CA GLN A 86 -7.78 1.98 -7.49
C GLN A 86 -6.55 1.27 -6.92
N TRP A 87 -6.25 1.48 -5.65
CA TRP A 87 -5.12 0.85 -4.97
C TRP A 87 -5.27 -0.68 -4.94
N ILE A 88 -6.43 -1.21 -4.53
CA ILE A 88 -6.71 -2.66 -4.52
C ILE A 88 -6.55 -3.23 -5.93
N ARG A 89 -7.13 -2.58 -6.95
CA ARG A 89 -7.03 -3.01 -8.35
C ARG A 89 -5.58 -3.03 -8.83
N TYR A 90 -4.80 -2.01 -8.50
CA TYR A 90 -3.38 -1.95 -8.81
C TYR A 90 -2.65 -3.11 -8.15
N LYS A 91 -2.79 -3.30 -6.83
CA LYS A 91 -2.09 -4.34 -6.08
C LYS A 91 -2.45 -5.75 -6.54
N LYS A 92 -3.72 -6.04 -6.86
CA LYS A 92 -4.13 -7.35 -7.42
C LYS A 92 -3.38 -7.73 -8.71
N ARG A 93 -2.93 -6.76 -9.51
CA ARG A 93 -2.17 -7.03 -10.75
C ARG A 93 -0.74 -7.52 -10.52
N PHE A 94 -0.15 -7.22 -9.35
CA PHE A 94 1.24 -7.55 -9.03
C PHE A 94 1.37 -8.72 -8.07
N ILE A 95 0.25 -9.30 -7.61
CA ILE A 95 0.27 -10.60 -6.94
C ILE A 95 0.51 -11.64 -8.03
N PRO A 96 1.56 -12.48 -7.94
CA PRO A 96 1.69 -13.62 -8.83
C PRO A 96 0.45 -14.49 -8.64
N THR A 97 -0.45 -14.50 -9.63
CA THR A 97 -1.42 -15.58 -9.72
C THR A 97 -0.60 -16.85 -9.89
N GLU A 98 -0.60 -17.73 -8.89
CA GLU A 98 -0.16 -19.10 -9.09
C GLU A 98 -0.86 -19.59 -10.36
N ARG A 99 -0.08 -19.86 -11.43
CA ARG A 99 -0.66 -20.38 -12.66
C ARG A 99 -1.30 -21.72 -12.30
N PRO A 100 -2.63 -21.89 -12.42
CA PRO A 100 -3.22 -23.20 -12.23
C PRO A 100 -2.70 -24.10 -13.36
N GLY A 101 -1.80 -25.03 -13.04
CA GLY A 101 -1.39 -26.08 -13.99
C GLY A 101 0.09 -26.44 -14.09
N VAL A 102 1.03 -25.79 -13.39
CA VAL A 102 2.43 -26.28 -13.40
C VAL A 102 2.63 -27.27 -12.26
N LYS A 103 2.35 -28.55 -12.52
CA LYS A 103 2.81 -29.64 -11.64
C LYS A 103 4.34 -29.55 -11.50
N PRO A 104 4.91 -29.75 -10.31
CA PRO A 104 6.35 -29.88 -10.16
C PRO A 104 6.79 -31.05 -11.04
N ASN A 105 7.71 -30.77 -11.96
CA ASN A 105 8.27 -31.78 -12.83
C ASN A 105 9.04 -32.78 -11.95
N GLN A 106 8.42 -33.92 -11.66
CA GLN A 106 9.11 -35.09 -11.13
C GLN A 106 10.08 -35.55 -12.22
N LYS A 107 11.30 -35.02 -12.22
CA LYS A 107 12.46 -35.78 -12.70
C LYS A 107 12.74 -36.78 -11.57
N GLY A 108 12.34 -38.05 -11.68
CA GLY A 108 13.00 -39.02 -12.55
C GLY A 108 14.44 -39.15 -12.04
N GLY A 109 14.78 -40.06 -11.12
CA GLY A 109 14.46 -41.47 -11.20
C GLY A 109 15.44 -42.14 -12.16
N THR A 110 16.71 -42.21 -11.74
CA THR A 110 17.69 -43.29 -11.90
C THR A 110 18.93 -42.88 -11.13
#